data_AF-A0A7G6RL19-F1
#
_entry.id   AF-A0A7G6RL19-F1
#
_cell.length_a   1.000
_cell.length_b   1.000
_cell.length_c   1.000
_cell.angle_alpha   90.00
_cell.angle_beta   90.00
_cell.angle_gamma   90.00
#
_symmetry.space_group_name_H-M   'P 1'
#
loop_
_entity.id
_entity.type
_entity.pdbx_description
1 polymer ?
#
loop_
_entity_poly.entity_id
_entity_poly.type
_entity_poly.pdbx_seq_one_letter_code
_entity_poly.pdbx_strand_id
1 'polypeptide(L)'
;MFPQADDAALAEIAKAASADNLTPEAMRQKLQQLGPEGMVADLGPNLQGQTGALANLPGPQNQTIRTALDERNAGANARITSAREPLGVGIVPSAVKAEIKQGQRDLGPLYTEVFKDAKAVDPQPIADILDSSAVTLRGPAQSKVAEVRKMLDIPGEGVLDPNPGALFQVRQAIDGMLKTETNDKVVQALTPIRKQIDETLSAAVHDLKKVDASYAELARQKEAVVRGQTVLDSGRTAPRPSELADEVAAGALPKGEQIGPSAVPLRLSQGASAEIDRILGNNANDVAALNRLIKGEGDWNRSKLSSLFGEEKTNKLIQVLDNEKAFADTSNFATGNSVSANRLQYQKKYGGSVSGMTIPEYYGTGGVLGALRGAGVKIGGKLLSGVMDARSEATNSRIAKALMGKEEVVDALLQQQLRGNRLAGPAKQALVQALLDQRRRLEDR
;
A
#
# COMPACT_ATOMS: atom_id res chain seq x y z
N MET A 1 -36.29 0.16 -9.99
CA MET A 1 -37.33 -0.36 -9.07
C MET A 1 -36.93 -1.79 -8.72
N PHE A 2 -36.23 -1.99 -7.60
CA PHE A 2 -35.84 -3.34 -7.16
C PHE A 2 -37.12 -4.12 -6.82
N PRO A 3 -37.28 -5.38 -7.29
CA PRO A 3 -38.35 -6.23 -6.76
C PRO A 3 -38.11 -6.37 -5.26
N GLN A 4 -39.12 -6.04 -4.44
CA GLN A 4 -39.05 -6.16 -2.99
C GLN A 4 -38.46 -7.53 -2.66
N ALA A 5 -37.28 -7.53 -2.03
CA ALA A 5 -36.71 -8.77 -1.52
C ALA A 5 -37.78 -9.40 -0.62
N ASP A 6 -38.11 -10.66 -0.88
CA ASP A 6 -39.12 -11.40 -0.12
C ASP A 6 -38.74 -11.37 1.37
N ASP A 7 -39.72 -11.19 2.26
CA ASP A 7 -39.50 -11.10 3.72
C ASP A 7 -38.67 -12.29 4.24
N ALA A 8 -38.80 -13.45 3.60
CA ALA A 8 -38.01 -14.65 3.92
C ALA A 8 -36.53 -14.54 3.52
N ALA A 9 -36.22 -13.93 2.37
CA ALA A 9 -34.84 -13.72 1.93
C ALA A 9 -34.14 -12.69 2.82
N LEU A 10 -34.82 -11.59 3.14
CA LEU A 10 -34.32 -10.57 4.07
C LEU A 10 -34.10 -11.12 5.47
N ALA A 11 -35.00 -11.98 5.97
CA ALA A 11 -34.82 -12.65 7.26
C ALA A 11 -33.56 -13.53 7.31
N GLU A 12 -33.22 -14.22 6.22
CA GLU A 12 -31.99 -15.02 6.14
C GLU A 12 -30.72 -14.15 6.10
N ILE A 13 -30.74 -13.00 5.42
CA ILE A 13 -29.65 -12.02 5.45
C ILE A 13 -29.50 -11.44 6.85
N ALA A 14 -30.60 -11.02 7.49
CA ALA A 14 -30.60 -10.48 8.84
C ALA A 14 -30.01 -11.47 9.85
N LYS A 15 -30.39 -12.76 9.73
CA LYS A 15 -29.87 -13.83 10.57
C LYS A 15 -28.36 -14.02 10.37
N ALA A 16 -27.88 -14.04 9.13
CA ALA A 16 -26.46 -14.15 8.81
C ALA A 16 -25.65 -12.97 9.38
N ALA A 17 -26.13 -11.75 9.15
CA ALA A 17 -25.52 -10.54 9.65
C ALA A 17 -25.49 -10.51 11.18
N SER A 18 -26.58 -10.91 11.85
CA SER A 18 -26.63 -10.99 13.31
C SER A 18 -25.64 -12.00 13.89
N ALA A 19 -25.38 -13.12 13.19
CA ALA A 19 -24.38 -14.10 13.60
C ALA A 19 -22.95 -13.55 13.47
N ASP A 20 -22.74 -12.57 12.59
CA ASP A 20 -21.50 -11.78 12.48
C ASP A 20 -21.50 -10.54 13.41
N ASN A 21 -22.48 -10.41 14.31
CA ASN A 21 -22.70 -9.24 15.17
C ASN A 21 -22.88 -7.91 14.39
N LEU A 22 -23.46 -7.98 13.19
CA LEU A 22 -23.74 -6.81 12.35
C LEU A 22 -25.20 -6.39 12.49
N THR A 23 -25.42 -5.17 12.98
CA THR A 23 -26.72 -4.50 12.89
C THR A 23 -26.92 -3.92 11.48
N PRO A 24 -28.16 -3.65 11.04
CA PRO A 24 -28.39 -2.98 9.76
C PRO A 24 -27.63 -1.65 9.61
N GLU A 25 -27.51 -0.87 10.68
CA GLU A 25 -26.73 0.38 10.67
C GLU A 25 -25.24 0.11 10.44
N ALA A 26 -24.68 -0.91 11.10
CA ALA A 26 -23.29 -1.33 10.90
C ALA A 26 -23.06 -1.89 9.49
N MET A 27 -24.04 -2.61 8.92
CA MET A 27 -24.01 -3.06 7.53
C MET A 27 -23.94 -1.87 6.57
N ARG A 28 -24.77 -0.84 6.78
CA ARG A 28 -24.74 0.39 5.97
C ARG A 28 -23.36 1.05 6.03
N GLN A 29 -22.83 1.25 7.23
CA GLN A 29 -21.51 1.89 7.42
C GLN A 29 -20.40 1.11 6.72
N LYS A 30 -20.40 -0.23 6.83
CA LYS A 30 -19.41 -1.08 6.14
C LYS A 30 -19.55 -1.02 4.61
N LEU A 31 -20.79 -1.04 4.08
CA LEU A 31 -21.00 -0.88 2.63
C LEU A 31 -20.48 0.47 2.13
N GLN A 32 -20.70 1.55 2.88
CA GLN A 32 -20.17 2.87 2.55
C GLN A 32 -18.64 2.89 2.54
N GLN A 33 -18.00 2.18 3.46
CA GLN A 33 -16.53 2.04 3.52
C GLN A 33 -15.98 1.21 2.34
N LEU A 34 -16.67 0.14 1.95
CA LEU A 34 -16.34 -0.68 0.78
C LEU A 34 -16.54 0.10 -0.54
N GLY A 35 -17.35 1.16 -0.51
CA GLY A 35 -17.59 2.04 -1.64
C GLY A 35 -18.59 1.46 -2.64
N PRO A 36 -18.64 1.99 -3.88
CA PRO A 36 -19.74 1.72 -4.81
C PRO A 36 -19.81 0.26 -5.27
N GLU A 37 -18.72 -0.51 -5.17
CA GLU A 37 -18.65 -1.91 -5.59
C GLU A 37 -18.89 -2.91 -4.46
N GLY A 38 -19.09 -2.42 -3.22
CA GLY A 38 -19.38 -3.25 -2.07
C GLY A 38 -20.73 -3.95 -2.20
N MET A 39 -20.78 -5.22 -1.84
CA MET A 39 -21.99 -6.03 -1.80
C MET A 39 -22.25 -6.51 -0.36
N VAL A 40 -23.51 -6.85 -0.06
CA VAL A 40 -23.87 -7.46 1.25
C VAL A 40 -23.03 -8.72 1.52
N ALA A 41 -22.68 -9.47 0.48
CA ALA A 41 -21.81 -10.64 0.56
C ALA A 41 -20.43 -10.36 1.17
N ASP A 42 -19.89 -9.14 1.08
CA ASP A 42 -18.54 -8.80 1.55
C ASP A 42 -18.50 -8.42 3.05
N LEU A 43 -19.65 -8.29 3.70
CA LEU A 43 -19.73 -7.67 5.03
C LEU A 43 -19.25 -8.58 6.17
N GLY A 44 -19.22 -9.89 5.94
CA GLY A 44 -18.75 -10.84 6.94
C GLY A 44 -18.72 -12.31 6.49
N PRO A 45 -18.07 -13.18 7.29
CA PRO A 45 -17.85 -14.58 6.94
C PRO A 45 -19.14 -15.39 6.73
N ASN A 46 -20.21 -15.10 7.48
CA ASN A 46 -21.47 -15.85 7.28
C ASN A 46 -22.14 -15.48 5.96
N LEU A 47 -22.06 -14.22 5.54
CA LEU A 47 -22.61 -13.73 4.26
C LEU A 47 -21.78 -14.26 3.07
N GLN A 48 -20.46 -14.29 3.21
CA GLN A 48 -19.56 -14.98 2.26
C GLN A 48 -19.88 -16.49 2.20
N GLY A 49 -20.11 -17.11 3.35
CA GLY A 49 -20.55 -18.50 3.52
C GLY A 49 -21.78 -18.84 2.69
N GLN A 50 -22.84 -18.03 2.83
CA GLN A 50 -24.07 -18.19 2.07
C GLN A 50 -23.88 -17.95 0.57
N THR A 51 -23.11 -16.93 0.21
CA THR A 51 -22.77 -16.63 -1.19
C THR A 51 -22.09 -17.81 -1.86
N GLY A 52 -21.08 -18.40 -1.20
CA GLY A 52 -20.40 -19.57 -1.74
C GLY A 52 -21.24 -20.84 -1.77
N ALA A 53 -22.18 -21.03 -0.85
CA ALA A 53 -23.12 -22.13 -0.96
C ALA A 53 -24.03 -21.98 -2.19
N LEU A 54 -24.64 -20.81 -2.37
CA LEU A 54 -25.57 -20.54 -3.48
C LEU A 54 -24.86 -20.52 -4.85
N ALA A 55 -23.62 -20.04 -4.92
CA ALA A 55 -22.80 -20.03 -6.14
C ALA A 55 -22.41 -21.42 -6.67
N ASN A 56 -22.61 -22.47 -5.86
CA ASN A 56 -22.26 -23.85 -6.20
C ASN A 56 -23.49 -24.77 -6.32
N LEU A 57 -24.69 -24.24 -6.09
CA LEU A 57 -25.92 -24.97 -6.38
C LEU A 57 -26.30 -24.83 -7.85
N PRO A 58 -26.85 -25.87 -8.50
CA PRO A 58 -27.50 -25.72 -9.79
C PRO A 58 -28.69 -24.73 -9.69
N GLY A 59 -28.84 -23.85 -10.69
CA GLY A 59 -29.97 -22.91 -10.78
C GLY A 59 -29.56 -21.45 -11.06
N PRO A 60 -30.53 -20.54 -11.27
CA PRO A 60 -30.31 -19.13 -11.62
C PRO A 60 -29.59 -18.32 -10.54
N GLN A 61 -29.64 -18.75 -9.27
CA GLN A 61 -28.89 -18.13 -8.17
C GLN A 61 -27.37 -18.16 -8.42
N ASN A 62 -26.88 -19.26 -9.01
CA ASN A 62 -25.45 -19.43 -9.28
C ASN A 62 -25.00 -18.44 -10.36
N GLN A 63 -25.73 -18.38 -11.48
CA GLN A 63 -25.44 -17.44 -12.55
C GLN A 63 -25.50 -15.99 -12.05
N THR A 64 -26.49 -15.65 -11.23
CA THR A 64 -26.61 -14.30 -10.64
C THR A 64 -25.37 -13.92 -9.83
N ILE A 65 -24.88 -14.83 -8.97
CA ILE A 65 -23.71 -14.57 -8.13
C ILE A 65 -22.44 -14.49 -8.98
N ARG A 66 -22.22 -15.47 -9.87
CA ARG A 66 -20.99 -15.52 -10.69
C ARG A 66 -20.90 -14.31 -11.61
N THR A 67 -21.96 -13.96 -12.33
CA THR A 67 -21.99 -12.77 -13.19
C THR A 67 -21.66 -11.50 -12.39
N ALA A 68 -22.30 -11.29 -11.24
CA ALA A 68 -22.05 -10.09 -10.43
C ALA A 68 -20.60 -10.02 -9.90
N LEU A 69 -20.05 -11.16 -9.47
CA LEU A 69 -18.67 -11.25 -9.00
C LEU A 69 -17.67 -11.02 -10.15
N ASP A 70 -17.90 -11.62 -11.31
CA ASP A 70 -17.03 -11.50 -12.49
C ASP A 70 -17.04 -10.07 -13.04
N GLU A 71 -18.22 -9.44 -13.15
CA GLU A 71 -18.37 -8.04 -13.56
C GLU A 71 -17.62 -7.09 -12.60
N ARG A 72 -17.74 -7.30 -11.29
CA ARG A 72 -17.00 -6.51 -10.29
C ARG A 72 -15.49 -6.71 -10.40
N ASN A 73 -15.04 -7.95 -10.53
CA ASN A 73 -13.62 -8.30 -10.59
C ASN A 73 -12.95 -7.74 -11.85
N ALA A 74 -13.65 -7.69 -12.99
CA ALA A 74 -13.15 -7.10 -14.23
C ALA A 74 -12.74 -5.63 -14.07
N GLY A 75 -13.37 -4.90 -13.14
CA GLY A 75 -13.06 -3.49 -12.85
C GLY A 75 -11.95 -3.27 -11.81
N ALA A 76 -11.40 -4.31 -11.18
CA ALA A 76 -10.46 -4.17 -10.05
C ALA A 76 -9.22 -3.34 -10.40
N ASN A 77 -8.57 -3.67 -11.53
CA ASN A 77 -7.36 -2.98 -11.98
C ASN A 77 -7.61 -1.50 -12.29
N ALA A 78 -8.76 -1.17 -12.86
CA ALA A 78 -9.14 0.22 -13.11
C ALA A 78 -9.28 1.00 -11.80
N ARG A 79 -9.97 0.43 -10.79
CA ARG A 79 -10.14 1.07 -9.47
C ARG A 79 -8.81 1.29 -8.76
N ILE A 80 -7.92 0.30 -8.75
CA ILE A 80 -6.57 0.43 -8.17
C ILE A 80 -5.75 1.50 -8.91
N THR A 81 -5.83 1.53 -10.24
CA THR A 81 -5.11 2.51 -11.07
C THR A 81 -5.61 3.94 -10.79
N SER A 82 -6.93 4.15 -10.74
CA SER A 82 -7.53 5.45 -10.40
C SER A 82 -7.22 5.88 -8.95
N ALA A 83 -7.08 4.95 -8.01
CA ALA A 83 -6.65 5.25 -6.65
C ALA A 83 -5.18 5.67 -6.56
N ARG A 84 -4.37 5.19 -7.51
CA ARG A 84 -2.95 5.48 -7.62
C ARG A 84 -2.64 6.84 -8.26
N GLU A 85 -3.42 7.27 -9.26
CA GLU A 85 -3.19 8.52 -10.02
C GLU A 85 -2.82 9.76 -9.16
N PRO A 86 -3.45 10.02 -7.99
CA PRO A 86 -3.12 11.18 -7.17
C PRO A 86 -1.69 11.17 -6.57
N LEU A 87 -1.04 10.00 -6.51
CA LEU A 87 0.34 9.82 -6.04
C LEU A 87 1.39 10.22 -7.10
N GLY A 88 0.95 10.85 -8.19
CA GLY A 88 1.79 11.36 -9.24
C GLY A 88 1.89 10.42 -10.43
N VAL A 89 2.31 10.98 -11.55
CA VAL A 89 2.48 10.26 -12.81
C VAL A 89 3.63 9.27 -12.69
N GLY A 90 3.47 8.08 -13.26
CA GLY A 90 4.53 7.11 -13.39
C GLY A 90 5.68 7.68 -14.23
N ILE A 91 6.76 8.05 -13.55
CA ILE A 91 7.99 8.51 -14.19
C ILE A 91 8.91 7.32 -14.43
N VAL A 92 9.72 7.38 -15.48
CA VAL A 92 10.80 6.43 -15.69
C VAL A 92 12.05 6.93 -14.94
N PRO A 93 12.49 6.27 -13.84
CA PRO A 93 13.58 6.81 -13.03
C PRO A 93 14.90 6.97 -13.78
N SER A 94 15.17 6.13 -14.78
CA SER A 94 16.36 6.27 -15.64
C SER A 94 16.33 7.55 -16.48
N ALA A 95 15.15 7.96 -16.97
CA ALA A 95 14.98 9.19 -17.75
C ALA A 95 15.24 10.42 -16.87
N VAL A 96 14.64 10.49 -15.67
CA VAL A 96 14.88 11.59 -14.73
C VAL A 96 16.35 11.66 -14.29
N LYS A 97 16.98 10.53 -14.03
CA LYS A 97 18.43 10.49 -13.72
C LYS A 97 19.29 10.97 -14.90
N ALA A 98 18.89 10.68 -16.14
CA ALA A 98 19.58 11.13 -17.33
C ALA A 98 19.44 12.64 -17.52
N GLU A 99 18.23 13.19 -17.33
CA GLU A 99 17.95 14.62 -17.33
C GLU A 99 18.78 15.38 -16.29
N ILE A 100 18.81 14.90 -15.04
CA ILE A 100 19.61 15.50 -13.97
C ILE A 100 21.11 15.46 -14.32
N LYS A 101 21.59 14.34 -14.87
CA LYS A 101 23.00 14.21 -15.31
C LYS A 101 23.31 15.16 -16.47
N GLN A 102 22.35 15.42 -17.35
CA GLN A 102 22.50 16.41 -18.41
C GLN A 102 22.56 17.82 -17.82
N GLY A 103 21.66 18.17 -16.90
CA GLY A 103 21.71 19.45 -16.19
C GLY A 103 23.05 19.68 -15.47
N GLN A 104 23.67 18.63 -14.91
CA GLN A 104 25.01 18.72 -14.32
C GLN A 104 26.09 19.05 -15.37
N ARG A 105 25.98 18.53 -16.59
CA ARG A 105 26.89 18.85 -17.70
C ARG A 105 26.67 20.26 -18.23
N ASP A 106 25.42 20.71 -18.23
CA ASP A 106 25.02 22.04 -18.70
C ASP A 106 25.55 23.16 -17.77
N LEU A 107 26.03 22.83 -16.57
CA LEU A 107 26.79 23.74 -15.70
C LEU A 107 28.24 23.96 -16.16
N GLY A 108 28.77 23.15 -17.07
CA GLY A 108 30.16 23.26 -17.56
C GLY A 108 30.52 24.64 -18.13
N PRO A 109 29.67 25.25 -18.98
CA PRO A 109 29.85 26.63 -19.43
C PRO A 109 29.86 27.65 -18.28
N LEU A 110 29.05 27.46 -17.24
CA LEU A 110 29.03 28.36 -16.07
C LEU A 110 30.32 28.26 -15.26
N TYR A 111 30.87 27.05 -15.09
CA TYR A 111 32.22 26.90 -14.54
C TYR A 111 33.23 27.67 -15.40
N THR A 112 33.21 27.49 -16.71
CA THR A 112 34.13 28.20 -17.62
C THR A 112 34.02 29.73 -17.45
N GLU A 113 32.80 30.25 -17.30
CA GLU A 113 32.55 31.68 -17.12
C GLU A 113 33.16 32.22 -15.83
N VAL A 114 32.91 31.56 -14.68
CA VAL A 114 33.42 32.05 -13.38
C VAL A 114 34.94 32.04 -13.30
N PHE A 115 35.60 31.20 -14.10
CA PHE A 115 37.06 31.13 -14.17
C PHE A 115 37.71 32.18 -15.10
N LYS A 116 36.95 32.90 -15.95
CA LYS A 116 37.53 33.87 -16.92
C LYS A 116 38.31 35.00 -16.25
N ASP A 117 37.76 35.56 -15.18
CA ASP A 117 38.34 36.69 -14.44
C ASP A 117 38.94 36.24 -13.09
N ALA A 118 39.23 34.94 -12.96
CA ALA A 118 39.76 34.39 -11.73
C ALA A 118 41.19 34.90 -11.45
N LYS A 119 41.47 35.17 -10.18
CA LYS A 119 42.80 35.60 -9.74
C LYS A 119 43.73 34.39 -9.60
N ALA A 120 45.03 34.62 -9.81
CA ALA A 120 46.05 33.64 -9.47
C ALA A 120 45.94 33.23 -8.00
N VAL A 121 46.12 31.94 -7.72
CA VAL A 121 46.11 31.35 -6.37
C VAL A 121 47.53 31.11 -5.89
N ASP A 122 47.70 31.08 -4.56
CA ASP A 122 48.92 30.60 -3.92
C ASP A 122 48.69 29.20 -3.33
N PRO A 123 49.16 28.13 -3.99
CA PRO A 123 49.03 26.77 -3.48
C PRO A 123 50.12 26.39 -2.45
N GLN A 124 51.09 27.26 -2.14
CA GLN A 124 52.20 26.94 -1.23
C GLN A 124 51.73 26.47 0.16
N PRO A 125 50.74 27.11 0.82
CA PRO A 125 50.28 26.64 2.13
C PRO A 125 49.71 25.22 2.09
N ILE A 126 49.10 24.82 0.97
CA ILE A 126 48.54 23.47 0.79
C ILE A 126 49.68 22.47 0.54
N ALA A 127 50.66 22.85 -0.27
CA ALA A 127 51.85 22.07 -0.56
C ALA A 127 52.63 21.73 0.73
N ASP A 128 52.85 22.71 1.60
CA ASP A 128 53.57 22.53 2.87
C ASP A 128 52.89 21.52 3.81
N ILE A 129 51.56 21.53 3.87
CA ILE A 129 50.78 20.58 4.68
C ILE A 129 50.87 19.18 4.09
N LEU A 130 50.82 19.05 2.77
CA LEU A 130 50.98 17.77 2.10
C LEU A 130 52.40 17.21 2.28
N ASP A 131 53.43 18.04 2.17
CA ASP A 131 54.83 17.65 2.35
C ASP A 131 55.09 17.17 3.78
N SER A 132 54.61 17.91 4.78
CA SER A 132 54.71 17.48 6.20
C SER A 132 53.91 16.19 6.48
N SER A 133 52.74 16.03 5.88
CA SER A 133 51.92 14.82 5.97
C SER A 133 52.61 13.61 5.32
N ALA A 134 53.27 13.81 4.17
CA ALA A 134 53.98 12.75 3.46
C ALA A 134 55.19 12.20 4.25
N VAL A 135 55.82 13.01 5.11
CA VAL A 135 56.93 12.59 5.97
C VAL A 135 56.44 11.76 7.16
N THR A 136 55.25 12.05 7.69
CA THR A 136 54.73 11.45 8.93
C THR A 136 53.81 10.26 8.69
N LEU A 137 53.00 10.29 7.63
CA LEU A 137 52.12 9.20 7.25
C LEU A 137 52.89 8.01 6.66
N ARG A 138 52.28 6.83 6.69
CA ARG A 138 52.83 5.61 6.09
C ARG A 138 51.75 4.87 5.30
N GLY A 139 52.18 4.10 4.30
CA GLY A 139 51.30 3.23 3.52
C GLY A 139 50.41 4.00 2.52
N PRO A 140 49.14 3.59 2.33
CA PRO A 140 48.26 4.20 1.33
C PRO A 140 48.05 5.71 1.51
N ALA A 141 47.90 6.18 2.76
CA ALA A 141 47.71 7.60 3.07
C ALA A 141 48.92 8.45 2.63
N GLN A 142 50.13 7.96 2.87
CA GLN A 142 51.35 8.62 2.40
C GLN A 142 51.39 8.72 0.87
N SER A 143 51.06 7.62 0.19
CA SER A 143 51.07 7.55 -1.28
C SER A 143 50.07 8.53 -1.89
N LYS A 144 48.86 8.62 -1.32
CA LYS A 144 47.80 9.51 -1.79
C LYS A 144 48.09 10.98 -1.54
N VAL A 145 48.63 11.32 -0.37
CA VAL A 145 49.08 12.68 -0.06
C VAL A 145 50.21 13.11 -1.02
N ALA A 146 51.20 12.23 -1.26
CA ALA A 146 52.28 12.51 -2.20
C ALA A 146 51.79 12.62 -3.66
N GLU A 147 50.76 11.86 -4.03
CA GLU A 147 50.09 11.98 -5.33
C GLU A 147 49.41 13.36 -5.48
N VAL A 148 48.61 13.77 -4.49
CA VAL A 148 47.95 15.09 -4.50
C VAL A 148 48.95 16.24 -4.49
N ARG A 149 50.07 16.10 -3.76
CA ARG A 149 51.15 17.10 -3.76
C ARG A 149 51.70 17.35 -5.16
N LYS A 150 51.93 16.29 -5.94
CA LYS A 150 52.42 16.40 -7.31
C LYS A 150 51.40 17.02 -8.26
N MET A 151 50.10 16.85 -7.97
CA MET A 151 49.04 17.47 -8.77
C MET A 151 48.99 19.00 -8.63
N LEU A 152 49.60 19.57 -7.59
CA LEU A 152 49.72 21.03 -7.43
C LEU A 152 50.82 21.64 -8.31
N ASP A 153 51.70 20.83 -8.90
CA ASP A 153 52.80 21.32 -9.73
C ASP A 153 52.38 21.42 -11.21
N ILE A 154 52.98 22.37 -11.92
CA ILE A 154 52.93 22.43 -13.38
C ILE A 154 53.58 21.15 -13.95
N PRO A 155 52.89 20.40 -14.83
CA PRO A 155 53.39 19.14 -15.35
C PRO A 155 54.78 19.27 -15.98
N GLY A 156 55.76 18.59 -15.40
CA GLY A 156 57.14 18.53 -15.91
C GLY A 156 58.08 19.62 -15.41
N GLU A 157 57.57 20.62 -14.68
CA GLU A 157 58.39 21.75 -14.19
C GLU A 157 58.76 21.62 -12.71
N GLY A 158 57.95 20.91 -11.90
CA GLY A 158 58.16 20.79 -10.46
C GLY A 158 58.00 22.10 -9.70
N VAL A 159 57.34 23.08 -10.33
CA VAL A 159 56.97 24.37 -9.76
C VAL A 159 55.46 24.38 -9.54
N LEU A 160 55.00 24.96 -8.43
CA LEU A 160 53.58 25.04 -8.10
C LEU A 160 52.80 25.85 -9.14
N ASP A 161 51.63 25.35 -9.54
CA ASP A 161 50.76 26.00 -10.54
C ASP A 161 49.86 27.07 -9.89
N PRO A 162 50.02 28.36 -10.23
CA PRO A 162 49.19 29.43 -9.68
C PRO A 162 47.81 29.53 -10.36
N ASN A 163 47.50 28.67 -11.33
CA ASN A 163 46.24 28.71 -12.07
C ASN A 163 45.08 28.16 -11.21
N PRO A 164 44.04 28.98 -10.92
CA PRO A 164 42.87 28.52 -10.16
C PRO A 164 42.13 27.37 -10.85
N GLY A 165 42.15 27.29 -12.19
CA GLY A 165 41.58 26.19 -12.95
C GLY A 165 42.32 24.87 -12.69
N ALA A 166 43.65 24.88 -12.59
CA ALA A 166 44.43 23.70 -12.22
C ALA A 166 44.11 23.26 -10.78
N LEU A 167 44.09 24.20 -9.83
CA LEU A 167 43.73 23.92 -8.44
C LEU A 167 42.30 23.35 -8.31
N PHE A 168 41.36 23.79 -9.14
CA PHE A 168 40.02 23.20 -9.22
C PHE A 168 40.02 21.76 -9.74
N GLN A 169 40.86 21.42 -10.72
CA GLN A 169 41.04 20.03 -11.16
C GLN A 169 41.62 19.16 -10.03
N VAL A 170 42.55 19.68 -9.23
CA VAL A 170 43.06 18.97 -8.04
C VAL A 170 41.93 18.73 -7.04
N ARG A 171 41.07 19.73 -6.79
CA ARG A 171 39.87 19.54 -5.94
C ARG A 171 39.00 18.39 -6.43
N GLN A 172 38.71 18.34 -7.74
CA GLN A 172 37.91 17.28 -8.35
C GLN A 172 38.58 15.91 -8.25
N ALA A 173 39.91 15.84 -8.42
CA ALA A 173 40.67 14.61 -8.24
C ALA A 173 40.57 14.09 -6.80
N ILE A 174 40.70 14.97 -5.79
CA ILE A 174 40.53 14.59 -4.38
C ILE A 174 39.10 14.13 -4.10
N ASP A 175 38.09 14.85 -4.59
CA ASP A 175 36.68 14.45 -4.46
C ASP A 175 36.45 13.04 -5.07
N GLY A 176 37.09 12.75 -6.20
CA GLY A 176 37.09 11.42 -6.84
C GLY A 176 37.79 10.35 -5.99
N MET A 177 38.95 10.65 -5.40
CA MET A 177 39.66 9.74 -4.50
C MET A 177 38.81 9.42 -3.26
N LEU A 178 38.26 10.44 -2.61
CA LEU A 178 37.48 10.31 -1.38
C LEU A 178 36.18 9.52 -1.57
N LYS A 179 35.54 9.62 -2.75
CA LYS A 179 34.24 9.00 -3.02
C LYS A 179 34.21 7.48 -2.84
N THR A 180 35.32 6.80 -3.11
CA THR A 180 35.43 5.33 -3.08
C THR A 180 36.44 4.83 -2.05
N GLU A 181 37.03 5.73 -1.27
CA GLU A 181 38.07 5.38 -0.32
C GLU A 181 37.49 4.71 0.92
N THR A 182 38.14 3.63 1.35
CA THR A 182 37.75 2.86 2.55
C THR A 182 38.78 2.97 3.65
N ASN A 183 39.97 3.51 3.36
CA ASN A 183 41.01 3.72 4.34
C ASN A 183 40.79 5.03 5.11
N ASP A 184 40.39 4.91 6.38
CA ASP A 184 40.14 6.04 7.27
C ASP A 184 41.30 7.03 7.36
N LYS A 185 42.56 6.56 7.29
CA LYS A 185 43.73 7.45 7.33
C LYS A 185 43.87 8.29 6.06
N VAL A 186 43.49 7.75 4.90
CA VAL A 186 43.46 8.51 3.65
C VAL A 186 42.36 9.57 3.73
N VAL A 187 41.16 9.19 4.19
CA VAL A 187 40.03 10.11 4.36
C VAL A 187 40.39 11.25 5.32
N GLN A 188 40.96 10.92 6.49
CA GLN A 188 41.40 11.91 7.48
C GLN A 188 42.50 12.83 6.95
N ALA A 189 43.41 12.33 6.12
CA ALA A 189 44.50 13.14 5.55
C ALA A 189 44.02 14.08 4.44
N LEU A 190 43.15 13.62 3.53
CA LEU A 190 42.74 14.39 2.36
C LEU A 190 41.56 15.33 2.62
N THR A 191 40.70 15.06 3.61
CA THR A 191 39.57 15.94 3.97
C THR A 191 39.97 17.39 4.29
N PRO A 192 40.95 17.66 5.18
CA PRO A 192 41.36 19.04 5.46
C PRO A 192 42.00 19.72 4.25
N ILE A 193 42.79 18.99 3.45
CA ILE A 193 43.38 19.49 2.20
C ILE A 193 42.31 19.92 1.22
N ARG A 194 41.30 19.07 1.01
CA ARG A 194 40.15 19.37 0.15
C ARG A 194 39.47 20.66 0.59
N LYS A 195 39.25 20.82 1.90
CA LYS A 195 38.64 22.04 2.47
C LYS A 195 39.49 23.28 2.21
N GLN A 196 40.81 23.19 2.39
CA GLN A 196 41.70 24.34 2.18
C GLN A 196 41.82 24.74 0.71
N ILE A 197 41.84 23.77 -0.21
CA ILE A 197 41.74 24.03 -1.66
C ILE A 197 40.44 24.78 -1.97
N ASP A 198 39.32 24.33 -1.40
CA ASP A 198 38.01 24.91 -1.61
C ASP A 198 37.91 26.36 -1.05
N GLU A 199 38.53 26.64 0.09
CA GLU A 199 38.66 27.99 0.65
C GLU A 199 39.53 28.90 -0.25
N THR A 200 40.66 28.38 -0.72
CA THR A 200 41.59 29.10 -1.61
C THR A 200 40.91 29.46 -2.94
N LEU A 201 40.19 28.51 -3.54
CA LEU A 201 39.40 28.73 -4.75
C LEU A 201 38.27 29.74 -4.52
N SER A 202 37.57 29.67 -3.38
CA SER A 202 36.50 30.60 -3.06
C SER A 202 36.97 32.06 -2.94
N ALA A 203 38.22 32.29 -2.55
CA ALA A 203 38.81 33.62 -2.48
C ALA A 203 39.24 34.15 -3.87
N ALA A 204 39.62 33.25 -4.78
CA ALA A 204 40.15 33.60 -6.10
C ALA A 204 39.10 33.64 -7.22
N VAL A 205 38.02 32.87 -7.09
CA VAL A 205 37.00 32.65 -8.13
C VAL A 205 35.64 33.11 -7.62
N HIS A 206 35.16 34.24 -8.12
CA HIS A 206 33.84 34.76 -7.75
C HIS A 206 32.72 33.81 -8.21
N ASP A 207 31.64 33.70 -7.43
CA ASP A 207 30.46 32.87 -7.74
C ASP A 207 30.68 31.36 -7.94
N LEU A 208 31.90 30.83 -7.77
CA LEU A 208 32.18 29.39 -7.84
C LEU A 208 31.27 28.57 -6.92
N LYS A 209 31.01 29.09 -5.72
CA LYS A 209 30.14 28.48 -4.72
C LYS A 209 28.68 28.35 -5.17
N LYS A 210 28.19 29.27 -6.00
CA LYS A 210 26.82 29.20 -6.57
C LYS A 210 26.72 28.09 -7.60
N VAL A 211 27.73 27.95 -8.45
CA VAL A 211 27.79 26.87 -9.44
C VAL A 211 27.94 25.51 -8.75
N ASP A 212 28.79 25.42 -7.73
CA ASP A 212 28.95 24.22 -6.90
C ASP A 212 27.65 23.85 -6.17
N ALA A 213 26.94 24.82 -5.60
CA ALA A 213 25.65 24.59 -4.95
C ALA A 213 24.61 24.03 -5.94
N SER A 214 24.59 24.55 -7.17
CA SER A 214 23.71 24.06 -8.24
C SER A 214 24.04 22.61 -8.63
N TYR A 215 25.33 22.30 -8.78
CA TYR A 215 25.78 20.94 -9.09
C TYR A 215 25.45 19.95 -7.96
N ALA A 216 25.70 20.36 -6.72
CA ALA A 216 25.42 19.57 -5.52
C ALA A 216 23.92 19.31 -5.33
N GLU A 217 23.07 20.29 -5.62
CA GLU A 217 21.63 20.11 -5.58
C GLU A 217 21.15 19.10 -6.62
N LEU A 218 21.65 19.16 -7.86
CA LEU A 218 21.36 18.15 -8.87
C LEU A 218 21.82 16.76 -8.41
N ALA A 219 22.98 16.66 -7.76
CA ALA A 219 23.45 15.38 -7.20
C ALA A 219 22.49 14.84 -6.13
N ARG A 220 22.05 15.68 -5.19
CA ARG A 220 21.05 15.32 -4.17
C ARG A 220 19.73 14.89 -4.79
N GLN A 221 19.26 15.61 -5.80
CA GLN A 221 18.04 15.26 -6.54
C GLN A 221 18.15 13.88 -7.17
N LYS A 222 19.29 13.55 -7.77
CA LYS A 222 19.55 12.22 -8.33
C LYS A 222 19.54 11.12 -7.26
N GLU A 223 20.18 11.37 -6.11
CA GLU A 223 20.16 10.46 -4.96
C GLU A 223 18.74 10.26 -4.44
N ALA A 224 17.94 11.32 -4.35
CA ALA A 224 16.55 11.27 -3.93
C ALA A 224 15.69 10.40 -4.86
N VAL A 225 15.89 10.45 -6.19
CA VAL A 225 15.20 9.54 -7.13
C VAL A 225 15.53 8.07 -6.84
N VAL A 226 16.79 7.76 -6.54
CA VAL A 226 17.23 6.39 -6.22
C VAL A 226 16.67 5.97 -4.87
N ARG A 227 16.79 6.84 -3.87
CA ARG A 227 16.30 6.61 -2.52
C ARG A 227 14.80 6.35 -2.51
N GLY A 228 14.04 7.11 -3.31
CA GLY A 228 12.60 6.97 -3.48
C GLY A 228 12.18 5.54 -3.88
N GLN A 229 12.98 4.86 -4.70
CA GLN A 229 12.69 3.48 -5.11
C GLN A 229 12.83 2.46 -3.97
N THR A 230 13.48 2.83 -2.87
CA THR A 230 13.75 1.93 -1.72
C THR A 230 12.89 2.25 -0.49
N VAL A 231 12.05 3.29 -0.54
CA VAL A 231 11.30 3.72 0.65
C VAL A 231 10.25 2.71 1.07
N LEU A 232 9.78 1.86 0.16
CA LEU A 232 8.80 0.81 0.43
C LEU A 232 9.43 -0.56 0.75
N ASP A 233 10.76 -0.63 0.78
CA ASP A 233 11.48 -1.84 1.18
C ASP A 233 11.08 -2.27 2.60
N SER A 234 11.21 -3.58 2.85
CA SER A 234 10.92 -4.22 4.12
C SER A 234 12.18 -4.81 4.76
N GLY A 235 12.08 -5.15 6.05
CA GLY A 235 13.17 -5.78 6.81
C GLY A 235 14.01 -4.80 7.64
N ARG A 236 15.06 -5.34 8.27
CA ARG A 236 15.84 -4.64 9.32
C ARG A 236 16.55 -3.36 8.85
N THR A 237 16.80 -3.24 7.55
CA THR A 237 17.51 -2.11 6.93
C THR A 237 16.57 -1.11 6.26
N ALA A 238 15.25 -1.38 6.28
CA ALA A 238 14.26 -0.46 5.73
C ALA A 238 14.19 0.82 6.58
N PRO A 239 14.02 2.01 5.96
CA PRO A 239 13.82 3.24 6.71
C PRO A 239 12.58 3.15 7.59
N ARG A 240 12.70 3.61 8.84
CA ARG A 240 11.55 3.79 9.71
C ARG A 240 10.72 4.99 9.24
N PRO A 241 9.41 5.03 9.50
CA PRO A 241 8.57 6.15 9.10
C PRO A 241 9.05 7.53 9.60
N SER A 242 9.51 7.62 10.86
CA SER A 242 10.04 8.87 11.41
C SER A 242 11.34 9.30 10.73
N GLU A 243 12.24 8.35 10.46
CA GLU A 243 13.50 8.62 9.76
C GLU A 243 13.24 9.16 8.34
N LEU A 244 12.25 8.60 7.63
CA LEU A 244 11.86 9.09 6.32
C LEU A 244 11.23 10.49 6.40
N ALA A 245 10.39 10.75 7.41
CA ALA A 245 9.80 12.07 7.60
C ALA A 245 10.87 13.14 7.87
N ASP A 246 11.88 12.80 8.70
CA ASP A 246 13.04 13.65 8.95
C ASP A 246 13.88 13.85 7.68
N GLU A 247 14.08 12.80 6.89
CA GLU A 247 14.78 12.86 5.60
C GLU A 247 14.07 13.78 4.61
N VAL A 248 12.73 13.73 4.54
CA VAL A 248 11.90 14.62 3.70
C VAL A 248 12.04 16.07 4.16
N ALA A 249 11.94 16.32 5.48
CA ALA A 249 12.04 17.66 6.05
C ALA A 249 13.44 18.26 5.81
N ALA A 250 14.50 17.51 6.10
CA ALA A 250 15.88 17.92 5.84
C ALA A 250 16.15 18.07 4.34
N GLY A 251 15.54 17.23 3.51
CA GLY A 251 15.61 17.27 2.06
C GLY A 251 14.99 18.54 1.47
N ALA A 252 13.96 19.10 2.09
CA ALA A 252 13.32 20.34 1.61
C ALA A 252 14.23 21.58 1.75
N LEU A 253 15.19 21.54 2.68
CA LEU A 253 16.08 22.65 2.94
C LEU A 253 17.13 22.81 1.83
N PRO A 254 17.37 24.03 1.32
CA PRO A 254 18.50 24.31 0.45
C PRO A 254 19.81 24.05 1.17
N LYS A 255 20.86 23.73 0.41
CA LYS A 255 22.23 23.63 0.90
C LYS A 255 23.14 24.56 0.10
N GLY A 256 24.21 25.03 0.73
CA GLY A 256 25.14 25.98 0.10
C GLY A 256 24.48 27.34 -0.14
N GLU A 257 24.83 27.99 -1.24
CA GLU A 257 24.32 29.32 -1.61
C GLU A 257 22.99 29.29 -2.38
N GLN A 258 22.32 28.14 -2.45
CA GLN A 258 21.07 28.01 -3.19
C GLN A 258 19.93 28.79 -2.50
N ILE A 259 19.17 29.55 -3.29
CA ILE A 259 17.98 30.28 -2.85
C ILE A 259 16.72 29.47 -3.19
N GLY A 260 15.81 29.30 -2.23
CA GLY A 260 14.54 28.60 -2.38
C GLY A 260 14.56 27.15 -1.91
N PRO A 261 13.39 26.47 -1.88
CA PRO A 261 13.30 25.07 -1.45
C PRO A 261 14.01 24.13 -2.42
N SER A 262 14.61 23.07 -1.89
CA SER A 262 15.21 22.00 -2.70
C SER A 262 14.12 21.13 -3.34
N ALA A 263 14.39 20.60 -4.52
CA ALA A 263 13.48 19.68 -5.21
C ALA A 263 13.65 18.22 -4.75
N VAL A 264 14.50 17.96 -3.75
CA VAL A 264 14.73 16.61 -3.20
C VAL A 264 13.45 15.90 -2.77
N PRO A 265 12.51 16.50 -2.00
CA PRO A 265 11.27 15.84 -1.62
C PRO A 265 10.42 15.42 -2.84
N LEU A 266 10.36 16.28 -3.86
CA LEU A 266 9.68 15.97 -5.11
C LEU A 266 10.34 14.77 -5.80
N ARG A 267 11.67 14.76 -5.95
CA ARG A 267 12.40 13.66 -6.58
C ARG A 267 12.29 12.34 -5.78
N LEU A 268 12.24 12.43 -4.46
CA LEU A 268 11.99 11.29 -3.58
C LEU A 268 10.59 10.72 -3.82
N SER A 269 9.55 11.57 -3.87
CA SER A 269 8.18 11.16 -4.17
C SER A 269 8.05 10.55 -5.58
N GLN A 270 8.78 11.07 -6.57
CA GLN A 270 8.82 10.53 -7.93
C GLN A 270 9.44 9.12 -7.97
N GLY A 271 10.54 8.90 -7.25
CA GLY A 271 11.14 7.58 -7.11
C GLY A 271 10.21 6.58 -6.43
N ALA A 272 9.51 7.00 -5.38
CA ALA A 272 8.54 6.18 -4.67
C ALA A 272 7.31 5.85 -5.55
N SER A 273 6.82 6.82 -6.32
CA SER A 273 5.73 6.61 -7.26
C SER A 273 6.10 5.55 -8.31
N ALA A 274 7.29 5.67 -8.93
CA ALA A 274 7.78 4.66 -9.87
C ALA A 274 7.87 3.24 -9.25
N GLU A 275 8.21 3.14 -7.97
CA GLU A 275 8.22 1.86 -7.26
C GLU A 275 6.81 1.30 -7.04
N ILE A 276 5.83 2.15 -6.74
CA ILE A 276 4.42 1.71 -6.68
C ILE A 276 3.97 1.22 -8.06
N ASP A 277 4.37 1.85 -9.17
CA ASP A 277 4.03 1.37 -10.52
C ASP A 277 4.61 -0.02 -10.77
N ARG A 278 5.87 -0.22 -10.36
CA ARG A 278 6.54 -1.51 -10.48
C ARG A 278 5.81 -2.59 -9.67
N ILE A 279 5.40 -2.27 -8.44
CA ILE A 279 4.64 -3.20 -7.58
C ILE A 279 3.29 -3.53 -8.22
N LEU A 280 2.54 -2.53 -8.68
CA LEU A 280 1.25 -2.68 -9.36
C LEU A 280 1.38 -3.53 -10.63
N GLY A 281 2.34 -3.21 -11.50
CA GLY A 281 2.57 -3.93 -12.75
C GLY A 281 2.96 -5.39 -12.54
N ASN A 282 3.76 -5.69 -11.51
CA ASN A 282 4.21 -7.07 -11.24
C ASN A 282 3.14 -7.94 -10.54
N ASN A 283 2.15 -7.33 -9.88
CA ASN A 283 1.15 -8.05 -9.09
C ASN A 283 -0.27 -7.70 -9.54
N ALA A 284 -0.47 -7.31 -10.80
CA ALA A 284 -1.77 -6.86 -11.32
C ALA A 284 -2.91 -7.88 -11.15
N ASN A 285 -2.59 -9.16 -10.96
CA ASN A 285 -3.58 -10.22 -10.75
C ASN A 285 -3.64 -10.72 -9.28
N ASP A 286 -2.79 -10.23 -8.39
CA ASP A 286 -2.71 -10.67 -6.99
C ASP A 286 -2.89 -9.48 -6.04
N VAL A 287 -4.15 -9.15 -5.80
CA VAL A 287 -4.55 -8.08 -4.87
C VAL A 287 -4.06 -8.35 -3.44
N ALA A 288 -3.97 -9.62 -3.03
CA ALA A 288 -3.50 -9.95 -1.69
C ALA A 288 -2.00 -9.68 -1.55
N ALA A 289 -1.20 -9.98 -2.57
CA ALA A 289 0.21 -9.59 -2.63
C ALA A 289 0.36 -8.06 -2.70
N LEU A 290 -0.44 -7.35 -3.52
CA LEU A 290 -0.45 -5.89 -3.58
C LEU A 290 -0.72 -5.26 -2.22
N ASN A 291 -1.79 -5.70 -1.56
CA ASN A 291 -2.17 -5.20 -0.24
C ASN A 291 -1.02 -5.41 0.76
N ARG A 292 -0.39 -6.59 0.76
CA ARG A 292 0.76 -6.88 1.64
C ARG A 292 1.98 -6.01 1.35
N LEU A 293 2.35 -5.85 0.08
CA LEU A 293 3.54 -5.08 -0.34
C LEU A 293 3.37 -3.58 -0.07
N ILE A 294 2.18 -3.04 -0.32
CA ILE A 294 1.90 -1.61 -0.15
C ILE A 294 1.64 -1.24 1.31
N LYS A 295 1.01 -2.09 2.13
CA LYS A 295 0.79 -1.81 3.56
C LYS A 295 2.02 -2.10 4.42
N GLY A 296 2.84 -3.07 4.01
CA GLY A 296 4.03 -3.49 4.75
C GLY A 296 3.70 -4.14 6.11
N GLU A 297 4.72 -4.28 6.96
CA GLU A 297 4.56 -4.77 8.33
C GLU A 297 4.03 -3.65 9.24
N GLY A 298 2.89 -3.86 9.90
CA GLY A 298 2.41 -2.98 10.96
C GLY A 298 2.17 -1.51 10.56
N ASP A 299 1.54 -1.27 9.41
CA ASP A 299 1.19 0.07 8.86
C ASP A 299 2.39 0.99 8.53
N TRP A 300 3.63 0.51 8.55
CA TRP A 300 4.80 1.36 8.29
C TRP A 300 4.81 1.97 6.89
N ASN A 301 4.45 1.20 5.86
CA ASN A 301 4.43 1.74 4.50
C ASN A 301 3.32 2.77 4.32
N ARG A 302 2.18 2.64 5.05
CA ARG A 302 1.16 3.68 5.10
C ARG A 302 1.74 5.00 5.64
N SER A 303 2.43 4.97 6.78
CA SER A 303 3.04 6.20 7.33
C SER A 303 4.09 6.79 6.39
N LYS A 304 4.93 5.97 5.75
CA LYS A 304 5.94 6.43 4.78
C LYS A 304 5.30 7.08 3.55
N LEU A 305 4.25 6.48 3.00
CA LEU A 305 3.49 7.05 1.89
C LEU A 305 2.81 8.37 2.30
N SER A 306 2.24 8.45 3.50
CA SER A 306 1.64 9.68 4.02
C SER A 306 2.66 10.82 4.14
N SER A 307 3.91 10.54 4.53
CA SER A 307 4.99 11.54 4.58
C SER A 307 5.37 12.07 3.19
N LEU A 308 5.24 11.26 2.14
CA LEU A 308 5.64 11.63 0.77
C LEU A 308 4.52 12.27 -0.04
N PHE A 309 3.28 11.79 0.12
CA PHE A 309 2.15 12.14 -0.75
C PHE A 309 0.99 12.81 -0.01
N GLY A 310 1.05 12.84 1.32
CA GLY A 310 -0.04 13.28 2.18
C GLY A 310 -0.96 12.13 2.60
N GLU A 311 -1.61 12.33 3.75
CA GLU A 311 -2.45 11.32 4.38
C GLU A 311 -3.69 10.95 3.55
N GLU A 312 -4.38 11.95 3.00
CA GLU A 312 -5.63 11.72 2.24
C GLU A 312 -5.42 10.79 1.04
N LYS A 313 -4.41 11.09 0.20
CA LYS A 313 -4.12 10.31 -1.01
C LYS A 313 -3.67 8.90 -0.66
N THR A 314 -2.88 8.77 0.39
CA THR A 314 -2.41 7.48 0.89
C THR A 314 -3.57 6.65 1.40
N ASN A 315 -4.42 7.22 2.25
CA ASN A 315 -5.58 6.54 2.81
C ASN A 315 -6.54 6.07 1.71
N LYS A 316 -6.74 6.87 0.67
CA LYS A 316 -7.55 6.47 -0.50
C LYS A 316 -6.97 5.23 -1.20
N LEU A 317 -5.66 5.20 -1.47
CA LEU A 317 -5.02 4.02 -2.07
C LEU A 317 -5.17 2.79 -1.17
N ILE A 318 -4.86 2.92 0.12
CA ILE A 318 -4.95 1.80 1.07
C ILE A 318 -6.38 1.28 1.19
N GLN A 319 -7.36 2.17 1.28
CA GLN A 319 -8.77 1.80 1.35
C GLN A 319 -9.21 1.03 0.10
N VAL A 320 -8.82 1.48 -1.10
CA VAL A 320 -9.14 0.74 -2.33
C VAL A 320 -8.48 -0.64 -2.32
N LEU A 321 -7.22 -0.77 -1.90
CA LEU A 321 -6.55 -2.07 -1.80
C LEU A 321 -7.20 -3.00 -0.76
N ASP A 322 -7.71 -2.46 0.35
CA ASP A 322 -8.44 -3.23 1.36
C ASP A 322 -9.80 -3.69 0.83
N ASN A 323 -10.50 -2.81 0.11
CA ASN A 323 -11.78 -3.12 -0.53
C ASN A 323 -11.61 -4.21 -1.60
N GLU A 324 -10.63 -4.07 -2.50
CA GLU A 324 -10.33 -5.09 -3.51
C GLU A 324 -9.93 -6.43 -2.88
N LYS A 325 -9.20 -6.41 -1.76
CA LYS A 325 -8.87 -7.63 -1.03
C LYS A 325 -10.14 -8.31 -0.51
N ALA A 326 -11.05 -7.56 0.12
CA ALA A 326 -12.32 -8.08 0.60
C ALA A 326 -13.16 -8.65 -0.56
N PHE A 327 -13.17 -7.98 -1.72
CA PHE A 327 -13.89 -8.43 -2.91
C PHE A 327 -13.30 -9.73 -3.47
N ALA A 328 -11.98 -9.83 -3.53
CA ALA A 328 -11.26 -11.02 -3.95
C ALA A 328 -11.50 -12.18 -2.97
N ASP A 329 -11.51 -11.92 -1.65
CA ASP A 329 -11.79 -12.94 -0.64
C ASP A 329 -13.21 -13.51 -0.80
N THR A 330 -14.23 -12.66 -1.01
CA THR A 330 -15.60 -13.12 -1.31
C THR A 330 -15.66 -13.93 -2.60
N SER A 331 -15.01 -13.45 -3.66
CA SER A 331 -15.01 -14.14 -4.97
C SER A 331 -14.32 -15.51 -4.90
N ASN A 332 -13.14 -15.58 -4.29
CA ASN A 332 -12.40 -16.82 -4.07
C ASN A 332 -13.18 -17.81 -3.20
N PHE A 333 -13.83 -17.32 -2.15
CA PHE A 333 -14.65 -18.17 -1.31
C PHE A 333 -15.85 -18.74 -2.08
N ALA A 334 -16.47 -17.94 -2.96
CA ALA A 334 -17.65 -18.34 -3.72
C ALA A 334 -17.36 -19.26 -4.90
N THR A 335 -16.28 -19.00 -5.63
CA THR A 335 -15.95 -19.66 -6.90
C THR A 335 -14.82 -20.69 -6.79
N GLY A 336 -14.04 -20.66 -5.70
CA GLY A 336 -12.88 -21.53 -5.55
C GLY A 336 -13.23 -23.02 -5.46
N ASN A 337 -12.34 -23.87 -5.98
CA ASN A 337 -12.58 -25.32 -6.11
C ASN A 337 -12.46 -26.12 -4.80
N SER A 338 -11.90 -25.54 -3.73
CA SER A 338 -11.67 -26.26 -2.46
C SER A 338 -12.94 -26.32 -1.59
N VAL A 339 -13.61 -27.47 -1.58
CA VAL A 339 -14.77 -27.73 -0.71
C VAL A 339 -14.30 -27.83 0.75
N SER A 340 -14.51 -26.78 1.54
CA SER A 340 -14.22 -26.79 2.98
C SER A 340 -15.39 -27.32 3.80
N ALA A 341 -15.14 -27.83 5.02
CA ALA A 341 -16.17 -28.32 5.93
C ALA A 341 -17.25 -27.25 6.22
N ASN A 342 -16.84 -25.99 6.37
CA ASN A 342 -17.77 -24.87 6.51
C ASN A 342 -18.66 -24.72 5.27
N ARG A 343 -18.10 -24.82 4.06
CA ARG A 343 -18.87 -24.73 2.80
C ARG A 343 -19.91 -25.85 2.68
N LEU A 344 -19.57 -27.07 3.09
CA LEU A 344 -20.49 -28.22 3.12
C LEU A 344 -21.69 -27.99 4.06
N GLN A 345 -21.48 -27.33 5.20
CA GLN A 345 -22.56 -27.00 6.13
C GLN A 345 -23.56 -26.01 5.53
N TYR A 346 -23.08 -24.97 4.84
CA TYR A 346 -23.96 -24.01 4.17
C TYR A 346 -24.68 -24.63 2.96
N GLN A 347 -24.02 -25.50 2.16
CA GLN A 347 -24.69 -26.17 1.03
C GLN A 347 -25.86 -27.07 1.46
N LYS A 348 -25.70 -27.81 2.58
CA LYS A 348 -26.79 -28.62 3.15
C LYS A 348 -28.00 -27.78 3.57
N LYS A 349 -27.78 -26.53 4.03
CA LYS A 349 -28.85 -25.60 4.44
C LYS A 349 -29.76 -25.19 3.28
N TYR A 350 -29.25 -25.12 2.05
CA TYR A 350 -29.98 -24.63 0.88
C TYR A 350 -30.43 -25.73 -0.09
N GLY A 351 -30.50 -26.99 0.38
CA GLY A 351 -31.02 -28.12 -0.39
C GLY A 351 -30.01 -28.79 -1.34
N GLY A 352 -28.71 -28.48 -1.21
CA GLY A 352 -27.69 -29.15 -2.01
C GLY A 352 -27.57 -30.63 -1.67
N SER A 353 -27.79 -31.51 -2.65
CA SER A 353 -27.41 -32.92 -2.53
C SER A 353 -25.89 -33.04 -2.70
N VAL A 354 -25.19 -33.58 -1.70
CA VAL A 354 -23.76 -33.93 -1.82
C VAL A 354 -23.67 -35.16 -2.72
N SER A 355 -23.63 -34.96 -4.04
CA SER A 355 -23.34 -36.04 -4.97
C SER A 355 -21.83 -36.29 -4.98
N GLY A 356 -21.41 -37.42 -4.41
CA GLY A 356 -20.06 -37.97 -4.59
C GLY A 356 -19.06 -37.73 -3.45
N MET A 357 -19.38 -38.17 -2.23
CA MET A 357 -18.41 -38.73 -1.27
C MET A 357 -19.19 -39.22 -0.06
N THR A 358 -19.34 -40.54 0.08
CA THR A 358 -19.70 -41.13 1.38
C THR A 358 -18.52 -40.88 2.32
N ILE A 359 -18.68 -40.00 3.29
CA ILE A 359 -17.74 -39.83 4.40
C ILE A 359 -18.32 -40.51 5.65
N PRO A 360 -18.02 -41.80 5.91
CA PRO A 360 -18.18 -42.36 7.25
C PRO A 360 -17.03 -42.05 8.22
N GLU A 361 -15.89 -41.49 7.77
CA GLU A 361 -14.66 -41.52 8.61
C GLU A 361 -14.17 -40.18 9.18
N TYR A 362 -14.83 -39.03 8.90
CA TYR A 362 -14.43 -37.75 9.51
C TYR A 362 -15.15 -37.43 10.83
N TYR A 363 -15.98 -38.34 11.34
CA TYR A 363 -16.75 -38.18 12.59
C TYR A 363 -16.10 -38.84 13.82
N GLY A 364 -14.81 -39.16 13.76
CA GLY A 364 -14.05 -39.68 14.89
C GLY A 364 -13.02 -38.67 15.39
N THR A 365 -13.44 -37.61 16.09
CA THR A 365 -12.78 -36.94 17.24
C THR A 365 -13.20 -35.46 17.36
N GLY A 366 -14.01 -35.13 18.37
CA GLY A 366 -14.29 -33.75 18.82
C GLY A 366 -15.78 -33.41 18.92
N GLY A 367 -16.39 -33.57 20.11
CA GLY A 367 -17.84 -33.44 20.39
C GLY A 367 -18.44 -32.02 20.25
N VAL A 368 -19.70 -31.73 20.61
CA VAL A 368 -20.81 -32.44 21.27
C VAL A 368 -22.12 -31.84 20.73
N LEU A 369 -22.93 -32.62 20.00
CA LEU A 369 -24.41 -32.53 19.82
C LEU A 369 -24.85 -33.39 18.62
N GLY A 370 -24.46 -34.67 18.66
CA GLY A 370 -24.75 -35.63 17.59
C GLY A 370 -25.14 -36.98 18.18
N ALA A 371 -26.35 -37.09 18.70
CA ALA A 371 -27.08 -38.34 18.85
C ALA A 371 -28.53 -38.03 19.27
N LEU A 372 -29.47 -38.85 18.76
CA LEU A 372 -30.92 -38.89 19.07
C LEU A 372 -31.80 -37.97 18.19
N ARG A 373 -32.30 -38.49 17.06
CA ARG A 373 -33.41 -39.45 17.01
C ARG A 373 -33.56 -39.99 15.58
N GLY A 374 -33.17 -41.26 15.40
CA GLY A 374 -33.72 -42.10 14.35
C GLY A 374 -34.99 -42.75 14.86
N ALA A 375 -36.13 -42.47 14.22
CA ALA A 375 -37.28 -43.38 14.13
C ALA A 375 -38.29 -42.82 13.11
N GLY A 376 -38.29 -43.40 11.91
CA GLY A 376 -39.48 -43.56 11.07
C GLY A 376 -39.89 -42.42 10.15
N VAL A 377 -39.40 -42.42 8.90
CA VAL A 377 -40.22 -42.02 7.72
C VAL A 377 -39.83 -42.90 6.53
N LYS A 378 -40.72 -43.83 6.13
CA LYS A 378 -40.64 -44.58 4.88
C LYS A 378 -41.32 -43.78 3.75
N ILE A 379 -40.52 -43.44 2.73
CA ILE A 379 -40.81 -43.40 1.28
C ILE A 379 -42.04 -42.62 0.78
N GLY A 380 -41.75 -41.55 0.02
CA GLY A 380 -42.65 -40.87 -0.92
C GLY A 380 -41.88 -39.92 -1.86
N GLY A 381 -40.82 -40.40 -2.52
CA GLY A 381 -39.72 -39.57 -3.03
C GLY A 381 -39.66 -39.24 -4.54
N LYS A 382 -40.75 -39.29 -5.31
CA LYS A 382 -40.68 -38.96 -6.77
C LYS A 382 -41.77 -38.07 -7.36
N LEU A 383 -42.72 -37.56 -6.57
CA LEU A 383 -43.79 -36.66 -7.08
C LEU A 383 -43.85 -35.29 -6.39
N LEU A 384 -43.01 -35.04 -5.38
CA LEU A 384 -42.95 -33.77 -4.63
C LEU A 384 -41.69 -32.93 -4.92
N SER A 385 -40.69 -33.49 -5.63
CA SER A 385 -39.44 -32.79 -5.94
C SER A 385 -39.66 -31.61 -6.87
N GLY A 386 -40.38 -31.77 -7.98
CA GLY A 386 -40.53 -30.70 -8.99
C GLY A 386 -41.19 -29.39 -8.50
N VAL A 387 -42.05 -29.44 -7.47
CA VAL A 387 -42.73 -28.25 -6.91
C VAL A 387 -41.97 -27.66 -5.71
N MET A 388 -41.27 -28.50 -4.93
CA MET A 388 -40.39 -28.02 -3.84
C MET A 388 -39.07 -27.45 -4.39
N ASP A 389 -38.53 -28.03 -5.45
CA ASP A 389 -37.30 -27.58 -6.12
C ASP A 389 -37.50 -26.19 -6.74
N ALA A 390 -38.61 -25.96 -7.46
CA ALA A 390 -38.91 -24.66 -8.07
C ALA A 390 -39.16 -23.53 -7.04
N ARG A 391 -39.83 -23.83 -5.92
CA ARG A 391 -40.01 -22.87 -4.82
C ARG A 391 -38.70 -22.58 -4.08
N SER A 392 -37.87 -23.60 -3.86
CA SER A 392 -36.54 -23.44 -3.27
C SER A 392 -35.62 -22.62 -4.18
N GLU A 393 -35.68 -22.85 -5.49
CA GLU A 393 -34.89 -22.14 -6.50
C GLU A 393 -35.27 -20.65 -6.59
N ALA A 394 -36.57 -20.33 -6.56
CA ALA A 394 -37.05 -18.95 -6.53
C ALA A 394 -36.65 -18.20 -5.24
N THR A 395 -36.61 -18.89 -4.10
CA THR A 395 -36.13 -18.31 -2.82
C THR A 395 -34.60 -18.13 -2.85
N ASN A 396 -33.85 -19.15 -3.28
CA ASN A 396 -32.40 -19.10 -3.43
C ASN A 396 -31.96 -17.99 -4.39
N SER A 397 -32.68 -17.78 -5.50
CA SER A 397 -32.44 -16.68 -6.44
C SER A 397 -32.66 -15.31 -5.80
N ARG A 398 -33.67 -15.16 -4.93
CA ARG A 398 -33.91 -13.91 -4.20
C ARG A 398 -32.87 -13.63 -3.13
N ILE A 399 -32.42 -14.66 -2.41
CA ILE A 399 -31.30 -14.54 -1.46
C ILE A 399 -30.03 -14.15 -2.21
N ALA A 400 -29.72 -14.79 -3.35
CA ALA A 400 -28.58 -14.43 -4.18
C ALA A 400 -28.63 -12.96 -4.63
N LYS A 401 -29.79 -12.47 -5.10
CA LYS A 401 -29.97 -11.05 -5.45
C LYS A 401 -29.75 -10.12 -4.26
N ALA A 402 -30.21 -10.49 -3.06
CA ALA A 402 -29.99 -9.71 -1.84
C ALA A 402 -28.51 -9.72 -1.40
N LEU A 403 -27.81 -10.85 -1.54
CA LEU A 403 -26.37 -10.94 -1.23
C LEU A 403 -25.52 -10.10 -2.18
N MET A 404 -25.88 -10.03 -3.46
CA MET A 404 -25.22 -9.18 -4.45
C MET A 404 -25.70 -7.72 -4.43
N GLY A 405 -26.69 -7.40 -3.60
CA GLY A 405 -27.23 -6.05 -3.44
C GLY A 405 -26.38 -5.17 -2.52
N LYS A 406 -26.76 -3.89 -2.42
CA LYS A 406 -26.02 -2.85 -1.68
C LYS A 406 -26.89 -2.24 -0.57
N GLU A 407 -26.90 -0.91 -0.45
CA GLU A 407 -27.63 -0.20 0.61
C GLU A 407 -29.14 -0.43 0.55
N GLU A 408 -29.71 -0.67 -0.63
CA GLU A 408 -31.14 -0.94 -0.80
C GLU A 408 -31.61 -2.19 -0.03
N VAL A 409 -30.72 -3.17 0.16
CA VAL A 409 -31.02 -4.36 0.96
C VAL A 409 -31.07 -4.00 2.45
N VAL A 410 -30.18 -3.12 2.89
CA VAL A 410 -30.14 -2.61 4.26
C VAL A 410 -31.36 -1.74 4.56
N ASP A 411 -31.79 -0.91 3.61
CA ASP A 411 -33.02 -0.13 3.71
C ASP A 411 -34.24 -1.03 3.87
N ALA A 412 -34.31 -2.12 3.10
CA ALA A 412 -35.37 -3.11 3.21
C ALA A 412 -35.36 -3.82 4.58
N LEU A 413 -34.18 -4.17 5.10
CA LEU A 413 -34.02 -4.74 6.45
C LEU A 413 -34.52 -3.80 7.55
N LEU A 414 -34.16 -2.52 7.49
CA LEU A 414 -34.61 -1.51 8.43
C LEU A 414 -36.13 -1.32 8.37
N GLN A 415 -36.70 -1.27 7.17
CA GLN A 415 -38.15 -1.19 7.00
C GLN A 415 -38.86 -2.43 7.57
N GLN A 416 -38.31 -3.62 7.38
CA GLN A 416 -38.86 -4.86 7.94
C GLN A 416 -38.79 -4.87 9.47
N GLN A 417 -37.69 -4.41 10.06
CA GLN A 417 -37.54 -4.26 11.51
C GLN A 417 -38.56 -3.27 12.10
N LEU A 418 -38.79 -2.14 11.42
CA LEU A 418 -39.80 -1.16 11.83
C LEU A 418 -41.22 -1.73 11.75
N ARG A 419 -41.55 -2.50 10.71
CA ARG A 419 -42.85 -3.19 10.58
C ARG A 419 -43.02 -4.26 11.67
N GLY A 420 -41.99 -5.08 11.91
CA GLY A 420 -42.00 -6.10 12.96
C GLY A 420 -42.19 -5.51 14.36
N ASN A 421 -41.50 -4.40 14.67
CA ASN A 421 -41.67 -3.68 15.93
C ASN A 421 -43.08 -3.08 16.09
N ARG A 422 -43.67 -2.56 15.01
CA ARG A 422 -45.05 -2.04 15.02
C ARG A 422 -46.10 -3.13 15.27
N LEU A 423 -45.88 -4.34 14.78
CA LEU A 423 -46.77 -5.49 15.00
C LEU A 423 -46.57 -6.14 16.38
N ALA A 424 -45.33 -6.14 16.89
CA ALA A 424 -45.02 -6.65 18.22
C ALA A 424 -45.51 -5.73 19.36
N GLY A 425 -45.66 -4.43 19.12
CA GLY A 425 -46.14 -3.46 20.10
C GLY A 425 -47.54 -3.79 20.66
N PRO A 426 -48.58 -3.92 19.81
CA PRO A 426 -49.93 -4.30 20.22
C PRO A 426 -49.99 -5.69 20.87
N ALA A 427 -49.24 -6.66 20.35
CA ALA A 427 -49.22 -8.02 20.89
C ALA A 427 -48.54 -8.09 22.27
N LYS A 428 -47.45 -7.37 22.49
CA LYS A 428 -46.80 -7.23 23.81
C LYS A 428 -47.69 -6.47 24.79
N GLN A 429 -48.37 -5.42 24.36
CA GLN A 429 -49.34 -4.69 25.18
C GLN A 429 -50.53 -5.57 25.58
N ALA A 430 -51.05 -6.37 24.65
CA ALA A 430 -52.13 -7.33 24.94
C ALA A 430 -51.68 -8.42 25.92
N LEU A 431 -50.45 -8.92 25.81
CA LEU A 431 -49.89 -9.91 26.74
C LEU A 431 -49.67 -9.32 28.14
N VAL A 432 -49.16 -8.09 28.23
CA VAL A 432 -49.00 -7.36 29.50
C VAL A 432 -50.35 -7.10 30.15
N GLN A 433 -51.37 -6.69 29.38
CA GLN A 433 -52.73 -6.52 29.91
C GLN A 433 -53.34 -7.85 30.36
N ALA A 434 -53.16 -8.93 29.59
CA ALA A 434 -53.64 -10.25 29.98
C ALA A 434 -52.99 -10.76 31.28
N LEU A 435 -51.68 -10.51 31.47
CA LEU A 435 -50.97 -10.86 32.71
C LEU A 435 -51.41 -10.00 33.91
N LEU A 436 -51.69 -8.71 33.69
CA LEU A 436 -52.23 -7.83 34.73
C LEU A 436 -53.66 -8.21 35.14
N ASP A 437 -54.50 -8.57 34.17
CA ASP A 437 -55.86 -9.06 34.42
C ASP A 437 -55.86 -10.42 35.13
N GLN A 438 -54.94 -11.32 34.75
CA GLN A 438 -54.77 -12.60 35.43
C GLN A 438 -54.31 -12.42 36.87
N ARG A 439 -53.44 -11.44 37.14
CA ARG A 439 -53.01 -11.10 38.49
C ARG A 439 -54.16 -10.56 39.35
N ARG A 440 -54.98 -9.64 38.83
CA ARG A 440 -56.16 -9.14 39.57
C ARG A 440 -57.15 -10.24 39.92
N ARG A 441 -57.39 -11.20 39.01
CA ARG A 441 -58.25 -12.35 39.29
C ARG A 441 -57.72 -13.30 40.37
N LEU A 442 -56.41 -13.27 40.64
CA LEU A 442 -55.78 -14.03 41.73
C LEU A 442 -55.76 -13.25 43.04
N GLU A 443 -55.91 -11.93 43.01
CA GLU A 443 -56.00 -11.05 44.19
C GLU A 443 -57.45 -10.89 44.69
N ASP A 444 -58.46 -11.16 43.84
CA ASP A 444 -59.91 -11.16 44.17
C ASP A 444 -60.48 -12.55 44.56
N ARG A 445 -59.61 -13.52 44.89
CA ARG A 445 -59.98 -14.83 45.48
C ARG A 445 -59.30 -15.01 46.82
#